data_AF-A0A968J8D3-F1
#
_entry.id   AF-A0A968J8D3-F1
#
_cell.length_a   1.000
_cell.length_b   1.000
_cell.length_c   1.000
_cell.angle_alpha   90.00
_cell.angle_beta   90.00
_cell.angle_gamma   90.00
#
_symmetry.space_group_name_H-M   'P 1'
#
loop_
_entity.id
_entity.type
_entity.pdbx_description
1 polymer ?
#
loop_
_entity_poly.entity_id
_entity_poly.type
_entity_poly.pdbx_seq_one_letter_code
_entity_poly.pdbx_strand_id
1 'polypeptide(L)'
;DGSVYAIGTIFTNITKEEEVKRKLLLELNTDSLTGLKSKKYIIKKINQFIKNETDFSILHLDFNQFNLINDSLGHTVGDKVLKKIARMLKDFFGKDV
;
A
#
# COMPACT_ATOMS: atom_id res chain seq x y z
N ASP A 1 16.74 21.00 -54.75
CA ASP A 1 16.93 19.55 -54.61
C ASP A 1 17.39 19.29 -53.19
N GLY A 2 16.54 18.74 -52.34
CA GLY A 2 16.77 18.75 -50.89
C GLY A 2 15.62 18.15 -50.12
N SER A 3 15.37 16.87 -50.34
CA SER A 3 14.36 16.11 -49.60
C SER A 3 14.92 15.73 -48.23
N VAL A 4 14.25 16.15 -47.15
CA VAL A 4 14.64 15.82 -45.76
C VAL A 4 14.42 14.34 -45.49
N TYR A 5 15.47 13.71 -44.93
CA TYR A 5 15.50 12.32 -44.50
C TYR A 5 14.89 12.19 -43.09
N ALA A 6 13.87 11.33 -42.97
CA ALA A 6 13.22 10.74 -41.78
C ALA A 6 13.42 11.39 -40.39
N ILE A 7 12.31 11.73 -39.72
CA ILE A 7 12.28 11.96 -38.26
C ILE A 7 11.92 10.63 -37.57
N GLY A 8 12.86 10.08 -36.81
CA GLY A 8 12.61 8.97 -35.88
C GLY A 8 12.41 9.49 -34.46
N THR A 9 11.35 9.07 -33.79
CA THR A 9 11.10 9.34 -32.36
C THR A 9 11.10 8.02 -31.58
N ILE A 10 11.88 7.97 -30.49
CA ILE A 10 12.00 6.79 -29.62
C ILE A 10 10.97 6.93 -28.49
N PHE A 11 9.88 6.14 -28.53
CA PHE A 11 8.81 6.13 -27.52
C PHE A 11 8.97 5.05 -26.43
N THR A 12 10.15 4.44 -26.27
CA THR A 12 10.29 3.17 -25.52
C THR A 12 10.90 3.26 -24.12
N ASN A 13 11.21 4.45 -23.59
CA ASN A 13 11.86 4.56 -22.27
C ASN A 13 10.93 5.02 -21.13
N ILE A 14 9.92 5.84 -21.41
CA ILE A 14 9.05 6.42 -20.36
C ILE A 14 8.18 5.34 -19.68
N THR A 15 7.62 4.41 -20.46
CA THR A 15 6.66 3.42 -19.95
C THR A 15 7.27 2.46 -18.92
N LYS A 16 8.52 2.01 -19.12
CA LYS A 16 9.18 1.06 -18.22
C LYS A 16 9.54 1.68 -16.88
N GLU A 17 10.05 2.91 -16.89
CA GLU A 17 10.44 3.61 -15.67
C GLU A 17 9.23 3.92 -14.78
N GLU A 18 8.12 4.34 -15.38
CA GLU A 18 6.86 4.57 -14.68
C GLU A 18 6.28 3.28 -14.07
N GLU A 19 6.33 2.15 -14.78
CA GLU A 19 5.88 0.86 -14.26
C GLU A 19 6.70 0.39 -13.05
N VAL A 20 8.02 0.50 -13.14
CA VAL A 20 8.94 0.15 -12.05
C VAL A 20 8.66 1.04 -10.84
N LYS A 21 8.52 2.36 -11.06
CA LYS A 21 8.18 3.32 -10.01
C LYS A 21 6.83 3.02 -9.37
N ARG A 22 5.81 2.68 -10.15
CA ARG A 22 4.48 2.29 -9.65
C ARG A 22 4.56 1.05 -8.78
N LYS A 23 5.33 0.04 -9.19
CA LYS A 23 5.53 -1.19 -8.43
C LYS A 23 6.25 -0.94 -7.10
N LEU A 24 7.33 -0.15 -7.12
CA LEU A 24 8.02 0.33 -5.92
C LEU A 24 7.08 1.08 -4.96
N LEU A 25 6.24 1.96 -5.51
CA LEU A 25 5.26 2.69 -4.70
C LEU A 25 4.21 1.76 -4.08
N LEU A 26 3.73 0.75 -4.81
CA LEU A 26 2.81 -0.25 -4.27
C LEU A 26 3.45 -1.05 -3.12
N GLU A 27 4.69 -1.49 -3.30
CA GLU A 27 5.44 -2.23 -2.29
C GLU A 27 5.71 -1.40 -1.03
N LEU A 28 6.02 -0.11 -1.17
CA LEU A 28 6.23 0.79 -0.02
C LEU A 28 4.93 1.16 0.72
N ASN A 29 3.81 1.16 0.01
CA ASN A 29 2.52 1.63 0.55
C ASN A 29 1.66 0.51 1.15
N THR A 30 2.11 -0.74 1.06
CA THR A 30 1.33 -1.92 1.47
C THR A 30 2.13 -2.71 2.50
N ASP A 31 1.47 -3.19 3.54
CA ASP A 31 2.03 -4.16 4.47
C ASP A 31 2.11 -5.54 3.80
N SER A 32 3.30 -6.15 3.78
CA SER A 32 3.54 -7.38 3.01
C SER A 32 2.85 -8.62 3.59
N LEU A 33 2.55 -8.62 4.89
CA LEU A 33 1.89 -9.74 5.55
C LEU A 33 0.38 -9.72 5.31
N THR A 34 -0.24 -8.56 5.52
CA THR A 34 -1.70 -8.39 5.55
C THR A 34 -2.28 -7.85 4.24
N GLY A 35 -1.45 -7.18 3.45
CA GLY A 35 -1.87 -6.47 2.24
C GLY A 35 -2.66 -5.19 2.52
N LEU A 36 -2.76 -4.73 3.78
CA LEU A 36 -3.38 -3.44 4.14
C LEU A 36 -2.43 -2.28 3.81
N LYS A 37 -2.91 -1.04 3.89
CA LYS A 37 -2.03 0.12 3.77
C LYS A 37 -0.99 0.14 4.89
N SER A 38 0.27 0.34 4.52
CA SER A 38 1.36 0.42 5.48
C SER A 38 1.22 1.66 6.36
N LYS A 39 1.80 1.63 7.57
CA LYS A 39 1.86 2.79 8.46
C LYS A 39 2.40 4.04 7.76
N LYS A 40 3.40 3.87 6.89
CA LYS A 40 3.98 4.96 6.08
C LYS A 40 2.95 5.60 5.15
N TYR A 41 2.10 4.80 4.50
CA TYR A 41 1.03 5.30 3.66
C TYR A 41 -0.02 6.08 4.48
N ILE A 42 -0.43 5.53 5.62
CA ILE A 42 -1.43 6.15 6.50
C ILE A 42 -0.94 7.51 6.99
N ILE A 43 0.31 7.61 7.49
CA ILE A 43 0.91 8.89 7.91
C ILE A 43 0.96 9.89 6.76
N LYS A 44 1.36 9.45 5.56
CA LYS A 44 1.37 10.30 4.37
C LYS A 44 -0.02 10.85 4.05
N LYS A 45 -1.07 10.02 4.17
CA LYS A 45 -2.46 10.42 3.95
C LYS A 45 -2.98 11.38 5.01
N ILE A 46 -2.68 11.14 6.28
CA ILE A 46 -3.01 12.06 7.38
C ILE A 46 -2.37 13.43 7.13
N ASN A 47 -1.08 13.48 6.80
CA ASN A 47 -0.39 14.74 6.49
C ASN A 47 -1.01 15.46 5.29
N GLN A 48 -1.52 14.71 4.30
CA GLN A 48 -2.25 15.28 3.17
C GLN A 48 -3.58 15.90 3.60
N PHE A 49 -4.35 15.23 4.46
CA PHE A 49 -5.61 15.78 4.99
C PHE A 49 -5.38 17.02 5.84
N ILE A 50 -4.37 17.00 6.72
CA ILE A 50 -3.97 18.18 7.51
C ILE A 50 -3.62 19.36 6.59
N LYS A 51 -2.76 19.14 5.60
CA LYS A 51 -2.34 20.19 4.66
C LYS A 51 -3.50 20.79 3.88
N ASN A 52 -4.49 19.96 3.56
CA ASN A 52 -5.66 20.36 2.78
C ASN A 52 -6.82 20.85 3.67
N GLU A 53 -6.60 20.99 4.98
CA GLU A 53 -7.65 21.37 5.96
C GLU A 53 -8.91 20.51 5.82
N THR A 54 -8.73 19.23 5.48
CA THR A 54 -9.81 18.27 5.33
C THR A 54 -10.09 17.64 6.68
N ASP A 55 -11.33 17.68 7.15
CA ASP A 55 -11.73 17.00 8.38
C ASP A 55 -11.58 15.48 8.24
N PHE A 56 -11.03 14.83 9.28
CA PHE A 56 -10.90 13.38 9.34
C PHE A 56 -10.97 12.89 10.79
N SER A 57 -11.17 11.58 10.94
CA SER A 57 -11.08 10.88 12.23
C SER A 57 -10.14 9.70 12.11
N ILE A 58 -9.47 9.36 13.20
CA ILE A 58 -8.58 8.20 13.28
C ILE A 58 -9.19 7.19 14.24
N LEU A 59 -9.35 5.96 13.75
CA LEU A 59 -9.66 4.79 14.57
C LEU A 59 -8.37 3.97 14.75
N HIS A 60 -7.97 3.75 16.00
CA HIS A 60 -6.87 2.87 16.34
C HIS A 60 -7.42 1.58 16.96
N LEU A 61 -7.16 0.45 16.30
CA LEU A 61 -7.60 -0.88 16.73
C LEU A 61 -6.37 -1.67 17.17
N ASP A 62 -6.39 -2.18 18.39
CA ASP A 62 -5.36 -3.08 18.91
C ASP A 62 -5.98 -4.44 19.28
N PHE A 63 -5.29 -5.52 18.90
CA PHE A 63 -5.71 -6.88 19.21
C PHE A 63 -5.02 -7.31 20.50
N ASN A 64 -5.66 -6.95 21.62
CA ASN A 64 -5.18 -7.30 22.95
C ASN A 64 -4.82 -8.79 23.02
N GLN A 65 -3.67 -9.09 23.64
CA GLN A 65 -3.17 -10.45 23.87
C GLN A 65 -2.84 -11.23 22.58
N PHE A 66 -2.64 -10.57 21.44
CA PHE A 66 -2.18 -11.25 20.22
C PHE A 66 -0.87 -12.04 20.42
N ASN A 67 0.01 -11.56 21.32
CA ASN A 67 1.23 -12.29 21.70
C ASN A 67 0.94 -13.68 22.25
N LEU A 68 -0.15 -13.89 23.00
CA LEU A 68 -0.51 -15.22 23.50
C LEU A 68 -0.77 -16.23 22.36
N ILE A 69 -1.30 -15.76 21.23
CA ILE A 69 -1.48 -16.60 20.04
C ILE A 69 -0.11 -17.00 19.47
N ASN A 70 0.81 -16.04 19.35
CA ASN A 70 2.16 -16.31 18.87
C ASN A 70 2.91 -17.27 19.81
N ASP A 71 2.82 -17.06 21.11
CA ASP A 71 3.55 -17.85 22.11
C ASP A 71 2.97 -19.26 22.23
N SER A 72 1.65 -19.41 22.13
CA SER A 72 0.97 -20.71 22.28
C SER A 72 0.93 -21.54 21.00
N LEU A 73 0.83 -20.88 19.84
CA LEU A 73 0.55 -21.55 18.55
C LEU A 73 1.59 -21.25 17.47
N GLY A 74 2.59 -20.42 17.77
CA GLY A 74 3.67 -20.03 16.87
C GLY A 74 3.30 -18.88 15.94
N HIS A 75 4.33 -18.16 15.48
CA HIS A 75 4.21 -17.01 14.58
C HIS A 75 3.45 -17.31 13.29
N THR A 76 3.61 -18.51 12.71
CA THR A 76 2.89 -18.88 11.48
C THR A 76 1.37 -18.91 11.68
N VAL A 77 0.89 -19.26 12.87
CA VAL A 77 -0.54 -19.21 13.19
C VAL A 77 -0.97 -17.76 13.43
N GLY A 78 -0.18 -16.98 14.15
CA GLY A 78 -0.39 -15.53 14.29
C GLY A 78 -0.55 -14.84 12.94
N ASP A 79 0.35 -15.09 11.99
CA ASP A 79 0.29 -14.56 10.63
C ASP A 79 -1.03 -14.89 9.92
N LYS A 80 -1.54 -16.11 10.09
CA LYS A 80 -2.85 -16.50 9.53
C LYS A 80 -4.00 -15.72 10.17
N VAL A 81 -3.94 -15.47 11.47
CA VAL A 81 -4.92 -14.66 12.20
C VAL A 81 -4.89 -13.22 11.70
N LEU A 82 -3.72 -12.60 11.59
CA LEU A 82 -3.56 -11.24 11.04
C LEU A 82 -4.09 -11.12 9.62
N LYS A 83 -3.79 -12.10 8.74
CA LYS A 83 -4.34 -12.16 7.39
C LYS A 83 -5.86 -12.31 7.37
N LYS A 84 -6.46 -12.99 8.35
CA LYS A 84 -7.92 -13.12 8.46
C LYS A 84 -8.55 -11.80 8.89
N ILE A 85 -8.00 -11.16 9.93
CA ILE A 85 -8.41 -9.84 10.40
C ILE A 85 -8.35 -8.82 9.25
N ALA A 86 -7.24 -8.79 8.52
CA ALA A 86 -7.05 -7.87 7.41
C ALA A 86 -8.09 -8.05 6.30
N ARG A 87 -8.44 -9.30 5.97
CA ARG A 87 -9.54 -9.59 5.03
C ARG A 87 -10.87 -9.07 5.54
N MET A 88 -11.19 -9.32 6.80
CA MET A 88 -12.42 -8.80 7.41
C MET A 88 -12.48 -7.27 7.33
N LEU A 89 -11.41 -6.56 7.67
CA LEU A 89 -11.36 -5.10 7.57
C LEU A 89 -11.61 -4.60 6.14
N LYS A 90 -11.03 -5.26 5.12
CA LYS A 90 -11.28 -4.93 3.71
C LYS A 90 -12.73 -5.21 3.29
N ASP A 91 -13.33 -6.27 3.80
CA ASP A 91 -14.72 -6.61 3.50
C ASP A 91 -15.68 -5.59 4.14
N PHE A 92 -15.38 -5.11 5.34
CA PHE A 92 -16.22 -4.14 6.07
C PHE A 92 -16.06 -2.69 5.55
N PHE A 93 -14.84 -2.24 5.26
CA PHE A 93 -14.54 -0.84 4.95
C PHE A 93 -14.20 -0.60 3.46
N GLY A 94 -14.05 -1.66 2.67
CA GLY A 94 -13.69 -1.58 1.26
C GLY A 94 -12.19 -1.68 0.98
N LYS A 95 -11.83 -1.53 -0.30
CA LYS A 95 -10.47 -1.79 -0.83
C LYS A 95 -9.41 -0.76 -0.44
N ASP A 96 -9.81 0.35 0.18
CA ASP A 96 -8.93 1.48 0.49
C ASP A 96 -8.30 1.41 1.89
N VAL A 97 -8.57 0.34 2.64
CA VAL A 97 -7.93 0.01 3.94
C VAL A 97 -6.64 -0.79 3.77
#